data_AF-A0A640QFM7-F1
#
_entry.id   AF-A0A640QFM7-F1
#
_cell.length_a   1.000
_cell.length_b   1.000
_cell.length_c   1.000
_cell.angle_alpha   90.00
_cell.angle_beta   90.00
_cell.angle_gamma   90.00
#
_symmetry.space_group_name_H-M   'P 1'
#
loop_
_entity.id
_entity.type
_entity.pdbx_description
1 polymer ?
#
loop_
_entity_poly.entity_id
_entity_poly.type
_entity_poly.pdbx_seq_one_letter_code
_entity_poly.pdbx_strand_id
1 'polypeptide(L)'
;MPVYTFENNEIPAEFNVQLGSVVAENGALRATSFGNPATFITMEHLAEGEVSVDVTPNSDKTPYHGIVIKGASDWRNSLHLINKPSDQRVRLISTVNGSTAEDLLDTNTTGISESATRTLKAVFRNGSVDCYVNSQFLGTVNSTLNDGNIYVGIRTGGTSATYDNFTVNGLPSAAVKTVTFALPDAIQGLSGVNYIITPNPLGDSITSGALDTSGTTITFNLNAFGSVSVGDNLLMIATDKQAADDNTDVIAWDASTVVEV
;
A
#
# COMPACT_ATOMS: atom_id res chain seq x y z
N MET A 1 1.14 14.83 0.18
CA MET A 1 -0.12 14.07 0.19
C MET A 1 -0.95 14.60 -0.96
N PRO A 2 -1.28 13.80 -1.97
CA PRO A 2 -2.23 14.24 -2.99
C PRO A 2 -3.60 14.30 -2.32
N VAL A 3 -4.09 15.52 -2.13
CA VAL A 3 -5.50 15.77 -1.84
C VAL A 3 -6.13 16.07 -3.18
N TYR A 4 -7.12 15.27 -3.57
CA TYR A 4 -7.83 15.51 -4.82
C TYR A 4 -8.94 16.51 -4.56
N THR A 5 -8.74 17.73 -5.03
CA THR A 5 -9.81 18.73 -5.13
C THR A 5 -10.37 18.69 -6.55
N PHE A 6 -11.70 18.63 -6.68
CA PHE A 6 -12.36 18.58 -7.99
C PHE A 6 -12.64 20.00 -8.52
N GLU A 7 -11.61 20.85 -8.39
CA GLU A 7 -11.65 22.23 -8.85
C GLU A 7 -11.86 22.25 -10.37
N ASN A 8 -12.66 23.22 -10.84
CA ASN A 8 -13.07 23.37 -12.25
C ASN A 8 -14.05 22.30 -12.79
N ASN A 9 -14.68 21.49 -11.93
CA ASN A 9 -15.66 20.48 -12.36
C ASN A 9 -15.07 19.44 -13.33
N GLU A 10 -13.78 19.16 -13.22
CA GLU A 10 -13.09 18.14 -14.00
C GLU A 10 -12.80 16.91 -13.14
N ILE A 11 -12.93 15.72 -13.74
CA ILE A 11 -12.53 14.46 -13.13
C ILE A 11 -11.04 14.26 -13.47
N PRO A 12 -10.14 14.07 -12.50
CA PRO A 12 -8.72 13.93 -12.78
C PRO A 12 -8.45 12.73 -13.70
N ALA A 13 -7.45 12.84 -14.58
CA ALA A 13 -7.20 11.87 -15.64
C ALA A 13 -6.85 10.47 -15.11
N GLU A 14 -6.31 10.36 -13.89
CA GLU A 14 -6.06 9.08 -13.23
C GLU A 14 -7.33 8.33 -12.81
N PHE A 15 -8.48 8.98 -12.72
CA PHE A 15 -9.75 8.34 -12.34
C PHE A 15 -10.30 7.50 -13.51
N ASN A 16 -10.30 6.18 -13.35
CA ASN A 16 -10.96 5.28 -14.29
C ASN A 16 -12.41 5.01 -13.85
N VAL A 17 -13.37 5.69 -14.50
CA VAL A 17 -14.81 5.46 -14.29
C VAL A 17 -15.23 4.20 -15.03
N GLN A 18 -15.53 3.13 -14.29
CA GLN A 18 -15.84 1.84 -14.91
C GLN A 18 -17.32 1.67 -15.24
N LEU A 19 -18.21 2.16 -14.36
CA LEU A 19 -19.67 1.98 -14.45
C LEU A 19 -20.38 3.20 -13.86
N GLY A 20 -21.62 3.46 -14.28
CA GLY A 20 -22.46 4.54 -13.76
C GLY A 20 -22.13 5.94 -14.30
N SER A 21 -22.61 6.97 -13.61
CA SER A 21 -22.34 8.38 -13.95
C SER A 21 -21.59 9.06 -12.82
N VAL A 22 -20.56 9.81 -13.17
CA VAL A 22 -19.77 10.63 -12.25
C VAL A 22 -19.70 12.02 -12.84
N VAL A 23 -19.94 13.03 -12.01
CA VAL A 23 -19.79 14.43 -12.38
C VAL A 23 -19.02 15.10 -11.26
N ALA A 24 -17.98 15.86 -11.59
CA ALA A 24 -17.38 16.79 -10.66
C ALA A 24 -18.25 18.05 -10.63
N GLU A 25 -18.74 18.43 -9.45
CA GLU A 25 -19.55 19.62 -9.24
C GLU A 25 -19.27 20.24 -7.87
N ASN A 26 -19.13 21.57 -7.84
CA ASN A 26 -18.94 22.32 -6.59
C ASN A 26 -17.74 21.86 -5.75
N GLY A 27 -16.67 21.39 -6.40
CA GLY A 27 -15.46 20.91 -5.71
C GLY A 27 -15.54 19.45 -5.22
N ALA A 28 -16.66 18.76 -5.44
CA ALA A 28 -16.88 17.38 -5.03
C ALA A 28 -17.24 16.48 -6.23
N LEU A 29 -17.13 15.15 -6.07
CA LEU A 29 -17.65 14.19 -7.03
C LEU A 29 -19.06 13.76 -6.66
N ARG A 30 -20.03 13.98 -7.54
CA ARG A 30 -21.31 13.30 -7.48
C ARG A 30 -21.26 12.03 -8.31
N ALA A 31 -21.32 10.87 -7.64
CA ALA A 31 -21.45 9.58 -8.29
C ALA A 31 -22.89 9.08 -8.17
N THR A 32 -23.49 8.70 -9.29
CA THR A 32 -24.88 8.25 -9.40
C THR A 32 -24.93 6.85 -10.00
N SER A 33 -25.63 5.95 -9.32
CA SER A 33 -25.96 4.60 -9.79
C SER A 33 -27.48 4.42 -9.77
N PHE A 34 -28.04 3.96 -10.89
CA PHE A 34 -29.45 3.58 -10.99
C PHE A 34 -29.54 2.04 -11.06
N GLY A 35 -29.77 1.41 -9.90
CA GLY A 35 -29.86 -0.04 -9.79
C GLY A 35 -28.49 -0.73 -9.66
N ASN A 36 -28.34 -1.88 -10.32
CA ASN A 36 -27.09 -2.62 -10.43
C ASN A 36 -26.65 -2.53 -11.91
N PRO A 37 -25.41 -2.12 -12.24
CA PRO A 37 -24.24 -2.09 -11.38
C PRO A 37 -23.98 -0.78 -10.61
N ALA A 38 -23.23 -0.91 -9.52
CA ALA A 38 -22.67 0.21 -8.77
C ALA A 38 -21.70 1.04 -9.64
N THR A 39 -21.60 2.34 -9.36
CA THR A 39 -20.60 3.22 -9.96
C THR A 39 -19.26 2.98 -9.28
N PHE A 40 -18.19 2.83 -10.07
CA PHE A 40 -16.82 2.67 -9.56
C PHE A 40 -15.90 3.70 -10.19
N ILE A 41 -15.05 4.27 -9.35
CA ILE A 41 -13.89 5.02 -9.84
C ILE A 41 -12.68 4.59 -9.05
N THR A 42 -11.56 4.33 -9.71
CA THR A 42 -10.30 3.93 -9.07
C THR A 42 -9.11 4.58 -9.74
N MET A 43 -8.05 4.89 -9.00
CA MET A 43 -7.02 5.83 -9.50
C MET A 43 -5.58 5.44 -9.28
N GLU A 44 -5.26 4.68 -8.25
CA GLU A 44 -3.87 4.41 -7.90
C GLU A 44 -3.69 2.98 -7.50
N HIS A 45 -2.47 2.50 -7.70
CA HIS A 45 -2.05 1.17 -7.34
C HIS A 45 -1.02 1.27 -6.20
N LEU A 46 -1.36 0.75 -5.03
CA LEU A 46 -0.54 0.79 -3.83
C LEU A 46 -0.28 -0.62 -3.31
N ALA A 47 0.88 -0.85 -2.70
CA ALA A 47 1.13 -2.09 -1.94
C ALA A 47 0.60 -1.96 -0.50
N GLU A 48 0.81 -0.79 0.10
CA GLU A 48 0.30 -0.39 1.41
C GLU A 48 -0.10 1.08 1.37
N GLY A 49 -1.11 1.46 2.14
CA GLY A 49 -1.72 2.77 1.98
C GLY A 49 -2.85 3.07 2.94
N GLU A 50 -3.35 4.28 2.82
CA GLU A 50 -4.61 4.70 3.37
C GLU A 50 -5.43 5.45 2.31
N VAL A 51 -6.74 5.28 2.39
CA VAL A 51 -7.72 6.01 1.58
C VAL A 51 -8.77 6.58 2.51
N SER A 52 -9.14 7.85 2.30
CA SER A 52 -10.17 8.54 3.07
C SER A 52 -11.07 9.36 2.16
N VAL A 53 -12.35 9.43 2.49
CA VAL A 53 -13.35 10.21 1.75
C VAL A 53 -14.49 10.65 2.64
N ASP A 54 -14.97 11.86 2.42
CA ASP A 54 -16.23 12.33 2.98
C ASP A 54 -17.37 11.94 2.04
N VAL A 55 -18.34 11.19 2.56
CA VAL A 55 -19.49 10.71 1.80
C VAL A 55 -20.78 11.32 2.33
N THR A 56 -21.54 11.98 1.45
CA THR A 56 -22.85 12.57 1.74
C THR A 56 -23.91 11.91 0.86
N PRO A 57 -24.80 11.07 1.43
CA PRO A 57 -25.90 10.45 0.69
C PRO A 57 -26.94 11.48 0.25
N ASN A 58 -27.41 11.40 -1.00
CA ASN A 58 -28.40 12.35 -1.54
C ASN A 58 -29.86 11.85 -1.42
N SER A 59 -30.11 10.67 -0.85
CA SER A 59 -31.47 10.14 -0.61
C SER A 59 -31.51 9.12 0.53
N ASP A 60 -32.71 8.95 1.09
CA ASP A 60 -33.15 8.05 2.17
C ASP A 60 -33.49 6.61 1.73
N LYS A 61 -33.22 6.25 0.47
CA LYS A 61 -33.50 4.88 -0.01
C LYS A 61 -32.51 3.88 0.60
N THR A 62 -32.40 2.65 0.09
CA THR A 62 -31.45 1.62 0.55
C THR A 62 -30.09 1.63 -0.17
N PRO A 63 -29.42 2.77 -0.44
CA PRO A 63 -28.15 2.74 -1.15
C PRO A 63 -27.02 2.37 -0.19
N TYR A 64 -25.88 2.08 -0.79
CA TYR A 64 -24.62 2.01 -0.07
C TYR A 64 -23.59 2.86 -0.82
N HIS A 65 -22.71 3.50 -0.05
CA HIS A 65 -21.75 4.46 -0.57
C HIS A 65 -20.45 4.33 0.20
N GLY A 66 -19.30 4.39 -0.46
CA GLY A 66 -18.04 4.43 0.26
C GLY A 66 -16.85 4.06 -0.59
N ILE A 67 -15.89 3.38 0.03
CA ILE A 67 -14.59 3.07 -0.52
C ILE A 67 -14.60 1.67 -1.12
N VAL A 68 -13.93 1.50 -2.26
CA VAL A 68 -13.55 0.19 -2.81
C VAL A 68 -12.05 0.01 -2.71
N ILE A 69 -11.63 -1.19 -2.32
CA ILE A 69 -10.24 -1.65 -2.26
C ILE A 69 -10.20 -2.96 -3.06
N LYS A 70 -9.53 -2.98 -4.21
CA LYS A 70 -9.51 -4.13 -5.13
C LYS A 70 -8.09 -4.62 -5.38
N GLY A 71 -7.91 -5.92 -5.57
CA GLY A 71 -6.68 -6.44 -6.17
C GLY A 71 -6.52 -5.98 -7.63
N ALA A 72 -5.30 -6.05 -8.17
CA ALA A 72 -4.96 -5.46 -9.46
C ALA A 72 -5.76 -5.99 -10.68
N SER A 73 -6.30 -7.21 -10.62
CA SER A 73 -6.79 -7.93 -11.80
C SER A 73 -8.31 -7.99 -11.97
N ASP A 74 -9.13 -7.80 -10.93
CA ASP A 74 -10.57 -8.07 -11.03
C ASP A 74 -11.44 -7.33 -9.98
N TRP A 75 -12.37 -6.49 -10.44
CA TRP A 75 -13.36 -5.79 -9.58
C TRP A 75 -14.39 -6.74 -8.97
N ARG A 76 -14.48 -7.98 -9.48
CA ARG A 76 -15.34 -9.00 -8.93
C ARG A 76 -14.81 -9.55 -7.61
N ASN A 77 -13.55 -9.26 -7.28
CA ASN A 77 -12.87 -9.72 -6.07
C ASN A 77 -12.28 -8.51 -5.33
N SER A 78 -13.02 -7.98 -4.38
CA SER A 78 -12.67 -6.71 -3.72
C SER A 78 -13.28 -6.57 -2.33
N LEU A 79 -12.71 -5.67 -1.55
CA LEU A 79 -13.26 -5.21 -0.27
C LEU A 79 -13.94 -3.85 -0.46
N HIS A 80 -15.00 -3.61 0.31
CA HIS A 80 -15.72 -2.35 0.26
C HIS A 80 -16.06 -1.88 1.67
N LEU A 81 -15.51 -0.73 2.06
CA LEU A 81 -15.93 -0.04 3.28
C LEU A 81 -17.10 0.86 2.90
N ILE A 82 -18.31 0.42 3.24
CA ILE A 82 -19.55 1.07 2.84
C ILE A 82 -20.28 1.67 4.03
N ASN A 83 -20.79 2.87 3.82
CA ASN A 83 -21.84 3.47 4.62
C ASN A 83 -23.20 3.10 4.00
N LYS A 84 -24.10 2.55 4.82
CA LYS A 84 -25.47 2.22 4.43
C LYS A 84 -26.46 2.97 5.34
N PRO A 85 -26.91 4.16 4.90
CA PRO A 85 -27.73 5.05 5.74
C PRO A 85 -29.04 4.41 6.23
N SER A 86 -29.74 3.68 5.35
CA SER A 86 -31.05 3.09 5.61
C SER A 86 -31.12 2.11 6.80
N ASP A 87 -30.00 1.50 7.18
CA ASP A 87 -29.92 0.62 8.36
C ASP A 87 -28.92 1.13 9.41
N GLN A 88 -28.47 2.38 9.24
CA GLN A 88 -27.51 3.07 10.12
C GLN A 88 -26.23 2.28 10.34
N ARG A 89 -25.74 1.54 9.32
CA ARG A 89 -24.50 0.74 9.43
C ARG A 89 -23.34 1.29 8.62
N VAL A 90 -22.15 1.08 9.13
CA VAL A 90 -20.91 1.06 8.33
C VAL A 90 -20.37 -0.37 8.34
N ARG A 91 -20.06 -0.88 7.15
CA ARG A 91 -19.63 -2.27 6.96
C ARG A 91 -18.39 -2.36 6.11
N LEU A 92 -17.51 -3.30 6.44
CA LEU A 92 -16.54 -3.81 5.49
C LEU A 92 -17.13 -5.09 4.90
N ILE A 93 -17.37 -5.10 3.58
CA ILE A 93 -17.89 -6.28 2.89
C ILE A 93 -16.86 -6.81 1.90
N SER A 94 -16.88 -8.12 1.68
CA SER A 94 -16.18 -8.74 0.55
C SER A 94 -17.13 -8.96 -0.62
N THR A 95 -16.62 -8.73 -1.83
CA THR A 95 -17.24 -9.19 -3.07
C THR A 95 -16.33 -10.29 -3.63
N VAL A 96 -16.91 -11.45 -3.96
CA VAL A 96 -16.21 -12.56 -4.63
C VAL A 96 -16.99 -12.93 -5.89
N ASN A 97 -16.32 -13.00 -7.03
CA ASN A 97 -16.96 -13.19 -8.34
C ASN A 97 -18.13 -12.22 -8.63
N GLY A 98 -18.06 -10.98 -8.11
CA GLY A 98 -19.01 -9.91 -8.41
C GLY A 98 -20.25 -9.91 -7.53
N SER A 99 -20.35 -10.86 -6.59
CA SER A 99 -21.43 -10.93 -5.61
C SER A 99 -20.90 -10.64 -4.22
N THR A 100 -21.69 -9.95 -3.39
CA THR A 100 -21.37 -9.82 -1.96
C THR A 100 -21.27 -11.22 -1.34
N ALA A 101 -20.11 -11.53 -0.77
CA ALA A 101 -19.85 -12.82 -0.16
C ALA A 101 -20.08 -12.78 1.36
N GLU A 102 -19.55 -11.76 2.04
CA GLU A 102 -19.60 -11.67 3.51
C GLU A 102 -19.53 -10.22 4.01
N ASP A 103 -20.17 -9.96 5.15
CA ASP A 103 -19.98 -8.76 5.97
C ASP A 103 -18.87 -9.06 7.00
N LEU A 104 -17.65 -8.59 6.72
CA LEU A 104 -16.43 -8.85 7.51
C LEU A 104 -16.32 -7.95 8.76
N LEU A 105 -16.90 -6.75 8.68
CA LEU A 105 -17.15 -5.86 9.81
C LEU A 105 -18.55 -5.27 9.68
N ASP A 106 -19.27 -5.13 10.78
CA ASP A 106 -20.58 -4.48 10.81
C ASP A 106 -20.76 -3.69 12.12
N THR A 107 -20.71 -2.37 12.00
CA THR A 107 -20.84 -1.46 13.15
C THR A 107 -22.05 -0.55 12.99
N ASN A 108 -22.78 -0.39 14.10
CA ASN A 108 -23.93 0.51 14.17
C ASN A 108 -23.48 1.97 14.38
N THR A 109 -24.10 2.89 13.65
CA THR A 109 -23.87 4.33 13.70
C THR A 109 -25.10 5.08 14.22
N THR A 110 -25.80 4.46 15.19
CA THR A 110 -27.06 4.94 15.76
C THR A 110 -27.01 6.43 16.11
N GLY A 111 -28.05 7.16 15.72
CA GLY A 111 -28.22 8.58 16.08
C GLY A 111 -27.61 9.57 15.09
N ILE A 112 -27.04 9.08 13.99
CA ILE A 112 -26.57 9.91 12.87
C ILE A 112 -27.64 9.90 11.77
N SER A 113 -28.00 11.09 11.27
CA SER A 113 -28.98 11.24 10.16
C SER A 113 -28.53 10.46 8.92
N GLU A 114 -29.50 9.93 8.17
CA GLU A 114 -29.25 9.21 6.91
C GLU A 114 -28.59 10.09 5.84
N SER A 115 -28.85 11.40 5.88
CA SER A 115 -28.28 12.38 4.96
C SER A 115 -27.00 13.04 5.50
N ALA A 116 -26.52 12.65 6.69
CA ALA A 116 -25.33 13.25 7.26
C ALA A 116 -24.06 12.79 6.52
N THR A 117 -23.15 13.74 6.31
CA THR A 117 -21.80 13.46 5.84
C THR A 117 -21.07 12.56 6.82
N ARG A 118 -20.34 11.57 6.30
CA ARG A 118 -19.46 10.70 7.09
C ARG A 118 -18.09 10.66 6.44
N THR A 119 -17.03 10.75 7.24
CA THR A 119 -15.68 10.45 6.77
C THR A 119 -15.46 8.96 6.90
N LEU A 120 -15.27 8.26 5.78
CA LEU A 120 -14.81 6.87 5.77
C LEU A 120 -13.31 6.85 5.55
N LYS A 121 -12.60 6.02 6.29
CA LYS A 121 -11.17 5.80 6.11
C LYS A 121 -10.83 4.32 6.22
N ALA A 122 -9.99 3.84 5.31
CA ALA A 122 -9.40 2.52 5.36
C ALA A 122 -7.88 2.61 5.29
N VAL A 123 -7.18 1.89 6.16
CA VAL A 123 -5.71 1.75 6.16
C VAL A 123 -5.41 0.29 5.85
N PHE A 124 -4.59 0.01 4.84
CA PHE A 124 -4.29 -1.34 4.38
C PHE A 124 -2.78 -1.60 4.40
N ARG A 125 -2.39 -2.73 4.99
CA ARG A 125 -0.99 -3.10 5.24
C ARG A 125 -0.88 -4.62 5.33
N ASN A 126 0.04 -5.23 4.57
CA ASN A 126 0.36 -6.67 4.67
C ASN A 126 -0.88 -7.60 4.80
N GLY A 127 -1.88 -7.43 3.94
CA GLY A 127 -3.11 -8.25 3.97
C GLY A 127 -4.11 -7.91 5.08
N SER A 128 -3.87 -6.87 5.88
CA SER A 128 -4.85 -6.34 6.84
C SER A 128 -5.48 -5.04 6.34
N VAL A 129 -6.70 -4.77 6.80
CA VAL A 129 -7.45 -3.53 6.56
C VAL A 129 -8.06 -3.04 7.88
N ASP A 130 -7.59 -1.90 8.36
CA ASP A 130 -8.16 -1.15 9.48
C ASP A 130 -9.22 -0.18 8.97
N CYS A 131 -10.42 -0.23 9.54
CA CYS A 131 -11.56 0.58 9.11
C CYS A 131 -11.91 1.65 10.14
N TYR A 132 -12.24 2.85 9.67
CA TYR A 132 -12.63 3.99 10.50
C TYR A 132 -13.87 4.71 9.92
N VAL A 133 -14.68 5.27 10.81
CA VAL A 133 -15.73 6.24 10.48
C VAL A 133 -15.60 7.45 11.39
N ASN A 134 -15.57 8.67 10.83
CA ASN A 134 -15.41 9.92 11.59
C ASN A 134 -14.25 9.84 12.60
N SER A 135 -13.12 9.28 12.17
CA SER A 135 -11.91 9.02 12.98
C SER A 135 -12.07 7.97 14.10
N GLN A 136 -13.26 7.39 14.30
CA GLN A 136 -13.46 6.27 15.21
C GLN A 136 -13.03 4.96 14.55
N PHE A 137 -12.15 4.22 15.22
CA PHE A 137 -11.75 2.87 14.80
C PHE A 137 -12.92 1.88 14.94
N LEU A 138 -13.16 1.10 13.88
CA LEU A 138 -14.22 0.10 13.82
C LEU A 138 -13.69 -1.32 14.04
N GLY A 139 -12.49 -1.62 13.51
CA GLY A 139 -11.91 -2.95 13.57
C GLY A 139 -10.86 -3.18 12.48
N THR A 140 -10.15 -4.29 12.62
CA THR A 140 -9.17 -4.80 11.65
C THR A 140 -9.69 -6.08 11.03
N VAL A 141 -9.52 -6.23 9.72
CA VAL A 141 -9.81 -7.47 8.99
C VAL A 141 -8.59 -7.94 8.24
N ASN A 142 -8.28 -9.22 8.33
CA ASN A 142 -7.24 -9.86 7.52
C ASN A 142 -7.91 -10.52 6.30
N SER A 143 -7.43 -10.23 5.10
CA SER A 143 -7.97 -10.76 3.86
C SER A 143 -6.89 -10.85 2.79
N THR A 144 -6.94 -11.88 1.97
CA THR A 144 -6.05 -12.00 0.80
C THR A 144 -6.54 -11.18 -0.39
N LEU A 145 -7.75 -10.60 -0.31
CA LEU A 145 -8.33 -9.77 -1.37
C LEU A 145 -7.63 -8.41 -1.53
N ASN A 146 -6.83 -8.02 -0.53
CA ASN A 146 -5.99 -6.83 -0.55
C ASN A 146 -4.50 -7.17 -0.45
N ASP A 147 -4.10 -8.38 -0.83
CA ASP A 147 -2.70 -8.75 -0.89
C ASP A 147 -2.03 -8.16 -2.13
N GLY A 148 -0.84 -7.60 -1.90
CA GLY A 148 0.01 -7.02 -2.92
C GLY A 148 -0.57 -5.73 -3.48
N ASN A 149 -0.67 -5.68 -4.79
CA ASN A 149 -0.95 -4.50 -5.57
C ASN A 149 -2.45 -4.22 -5.65
N ILE A 150 -2.90 -3.14 -5.00
CA ILE A 150 -4.32 -2.83 -4.89
C ILE A 150 -4.69 -1.50 -5.52
N TYR A 151 -5.88 -1.44 -6.13
CA TYR A 151 -6.50 -0.18 -6.49
C TYR A 151 -7.53 0.27 -5.46
N VAL A 152 -7.56 1.58 -5.22
CA VAL A 152 -8.54 2.22 -4.35
C VAL A 152 -9.42 3.19 -5.11
N GLY A 153 -10.60 3.45 -4.56
CA GLY A 153 -11.45 4.54 -5.01
C GLY A 153 -12.85 4.49 -4.41
N ILE A 154 -13.87 4.96 -5.13
CA ILE A 154 -15.23 5.12 -4.60
C ILE A 154 -16.24 4.15 -5.24
N ARG A 155 -17.27 3.79 -4.47
CA ARG A 155 -18.39 2.96 -4.91
C ARG A 155 -19.73 3.55 -4.47
N THR A 156 -20.66 3.69 -5.41
CA THR A 156 -22.05 4.12 -5.16
C THR A 156 -23.02 3.07 -5.70
N GLY A 157 -23.95 2.58 -4.88
CA GLY A 157 -25.01 1.67 -5.32
C GLY A 157 -26.41 2.18 -5.02
N GLY A 158 -27.35 2.04 -5.97
CA GLY A 158 -28.79 2.23 -5.76
C GLY A 158 -29.32 3.67 -5.76
N THR A 159 -28.47 4.70 -5.63
CA THR A 159 -28.82 6.12 -5.79
C THR A 159 -27.56 6.96 -6.06
N SER A 160 -27.60 8.27 -5.81
CA SER A 160 -26.44 9.15 -5.83
C SER A 160 -25.89 9.50 -4.45
N ALA A 161 -24.58 9.75 -4.39
CA ALA A 161 -23.91 10.37 -3.27
C ALA A 161 -22.85 11.34 -3.77
N THR A 162 -22.56 12.32 -2.92
CA THR A 162 -21.49 13.28 -3.11
C THR A 162 -20.27 12.84 -2.28
N TYR A 163 -19.10 12.89 -2.90
CA TYR A 163 -17.82 12.51 -2.34
C TYR A 163 -16.90 13.72 -2.36
N ASP A 164 -16.37 14.08 -1.20
CA ASP A 164 -15.48 15.22 -1.02
C ASP A 164 -14.24 14.81 -0.22
N ASN A 165 -13.21 15.66 -0.19
CA ASN A 165 -11.95 15.45 0.53
C ASN A 165 -11.35 14.05 0.28
N PHE A 166 -11.41 13.59 -0.97
CA PHE A 166 -10.86 12.29 -1.35
C PHE A 166 -9.34 12.34 -1.27
N THR A 167 -8.78 11.47 -0.44
CA THR A 167 -7.32 11.36 -0.24
C THR A 167 -6.89 9.92 -0.39
N VAL A 168 -5.77 9.72 -1.08
CA VAL A 168 -5.09 8.44 -1.20
C VAL A 168 -3.63 8.70 -0.88
N ASN A 169 -3.10 7.98 0.10
CA ASN A 169 -1.71 8.08 0.48
C ASN A 169 -1.13 6.67 0.50
N GLY A 170 0.00 6.46 -0.17
CA GLY A 170 0.85 5.33 0.18
C GLY A 170 1.25 5.44 1.66
N LEU A 171 1.27 4.32 2.36
CA LEU A 171 1.94 4.31 3.66
C LEU A 171 3.42 4.53 3.35
N PRO A 172 4.17 5.25 4.21
CA PRO A 172 5.62 5.29 4.06
C PRO A 172 6.09 3.85 3.90
N SER A 173 6.89 3.60 2.85
CA SER A 173 7.49 2.29 2.60
C SER A 173 8.00 1.76 3.94
N ALA A 174 7.67 0.51 4.27
CA ALA A 174 8.19 -0.11 5.47
C ALA A 174 9.70 0.12 5.49
N ALA A 175 10.16 0.76 6.56
CA ALA A 175 11.51 1.28 6.61
C ALA A 175 12.51 0.16 6.31
N VAL A 176 13.43 0.41 5.38
CA VAL A 176 14.29 -0.64 4.84
C VAL A 176 15.60 -0.61 5.60
N LYS A 177 15.93 -1.72 6.27
CA LYS A 177 17.26 -1.94 6.81
C LYS A 177 18.22 -2.09 5.65
N THR A 178 19.13 -1.14 5.47
CA THR A 178 20.16 -1.21 4.44
C THR A 178 21.54 -1.04 5.03
N VAL A 179 22.55 -1.55 4.33
CA VAL A 179 23.96 -1.25 4.60
C VAL A 179 24.64 -0.94 3.27
N THR A 180 25.46 0.11 3.25
CA THR A 180 26.23 0.50 2.06
C THR A 180 27.71 0.39 2.37
N PHE A 181 28.42 -0.40 1.58
CA PHE A 181 29.87 -0.54 1.66
C PHE A 181 30.53 0.23 0.52
N ALA A 182 31.65 0.89 0.81
CA ALA A 182 32.56 1.38 -0.20
C ALA A 182 33.35 0.22 -0.80
N LEU A 183 33.47 0.19 -2.13
CA LEU A 183 34.30 -0.78 -2.83
C LEU A 183 35.71 -0.20 -2.99
N PRO A 184 36.77 -0.86 -2.46
CA PRO A 184 38.13 -0.43 -2.72
C PRO A 184 38.46 -0.43 -4.22
N ASP A 185 39.25 0.54 -4.67
CA ASP A 185 39.62 0.68 -6.09
C ASP A 185 40.23 -0.60 -6.69
N ALA A 186 40.88 -1.42 -5.86
CA ALA A 186 41.49 -2.68 -6.28
C ALA A 186 40.49 -3.74 -6.78
N ILE A 187 39.21 -3.68 -6.39
CA ILE A 187 38.18 -4.62 -6.86
C ILE A 187 37.20 -4.03 -7.86
N GLN A 188 37.21 -2.71 -8.06
CA GLN A 188 36.28 -2.04 -8.97
C GLN A 188 36.52 -2.49 -10.43
N GLY A 189 35.45 -2.88 -11.12
CA GLY A 189 35.49 -3.39 -12.49
C GLY A 189 35.97 -4.84 -12.66
N LEU A 190 36.34 -5.54 -11.57
CA LEU A 190 36.74 -6.94 -11.63
C LEU A 190 35.54 -7.89 -11.71
N SER A 191 35.54 -8.80 -12.68
CA SER A 191 34.54 -9.87 -12.78
C SER A 191 34.85 -11.03 -11.84
N GLY A 192 33.81 -11.70 -11.34
CA GLY A 192 33.96 -12.95 -10.58
C GLY A 192 34.33 -12.77 -9.11
N VAL A 193 34.20 -11.54 -8.59
CA VAL A 193 34.37 -11.26 -7.15
C VAL A 193 33.18 -11.82 -6.39
N ASN A 194 33.44 -12.54 -5.31
CA ASN A 194 32.44 -12.98 -4.35
C ASN A 194 32.57 -12.19 -3.06
N TYR A 195 31.49 -12.10 -2.28
CA TYR A 195 31.47 -11.41 -1.00
C TYR A 195 30.83 -12.26 0.09
N ILE A 196 31.15 -11.91 1.33
CA ILE A 196 30.46 -12.34 2.55
C ILE A 196 30.23 -11.13 3.45
N ILE A 197 29.06 -11.06 4.09
CA ILE A 197 28.71 -10.06 5.09
C ILE A 197 28.60 -10.75 6.44
N THR A 198 29.24 -10.19 7.46
CA THR A 198 29.27 -10.66 8.85
C THR A 198 29.08 -9.49 9.81
N PRO A 199 28.67 -9.71 11.06
CA PRO A 199 28.86 -8.72 12.13
C PRO A 199 30.32 -8.25 12.24
N ASN A 200 30.51 -7.02 12.72
CA ASN A 200 31.81 -6.45 13.10
C ASN A 200 31.86 -6.26 14.64
N PRO A 201 32.80 -6.90 15.37
CA PRO A 201 33.87 -7.77 14.88
C PRO A 201 33.37 -9.10 14.30
N LEU A 202 34.23 -9.75 13.48
CA LEU A 202 33.97 -10.99 12.74
C LEU A 202 33.17 -12.03 13.55
N GLY A 203 32.08 -12.51 12.95
CA GLY A 203 31.16 -13.50 13.51
C GLY A 203 30.56 -14.38 12.40
N ASP A 204 29.37 -14.94 12.65
CA ASP A 204 28.69 -15.78 11.68
C ASP A 204 28.24 -14.98 10.45
N SER A 205 28.34 -15.60 9.28
CA SER A 205 27.94 -14.96 8.03
C SER A 205 26.43 -14.72 7.98
N ILE A 206 26.04 -13.49 7.64
CA ILE A 206 24.64 -13.10 7.39
C ILE A 206 24.24 -13.49 5.97
N THR A 207 25.08 -13.18 4.99
CA THR A 207 24.84 -13.48 3.57
C THR A 207 26.15 -13.54 2.79
N SER A 208 26.14 -14.18 1.63
CA SER A 208 27.26 -14.24 0.69
C SER A 208 26.76 -14.40 -0.74
N GLY A 209 27.60 -14.10 -1.72
CA GLY A 209 27.26 -14.29 -3.13
C GLY A 209 28.25 -13.63 -4.08
N ALA A 210 27.86 -13.52 -5.35
CA ALA A 210 28.61 -12.74 -6.33
C ALA A 210 28.44 -11.24 -6.07
N LEU A 211 29.52 -10.47 -6.25
CA LEU A 211 29.58 -9.03 -6.03
C LEU A 211 29.59 -8.29 -7.37
N ASP A 212 28.70 -7.32 -7.53
CA ASP A 212 28.77 -6.36 -8.63
C ASP A 212 29.79 -5.27 -8.29
N THR A 213 30.89 -5.25 -9.04
CA THR A 213 32.01 -4.32 -8.83
C THR A 213 32.01 -3.16 -9.81
N SER A 214 30.96 -2.98 -10.62
CA SER A 214 30.92 -1.93 -11.63
C SER A 214 30.83 -0.50 -11.07
N GLY A 215 30.48 -0.36 -9.79
CA GLY A 215 30.38 0.92 -9.07
C GLY A 215 31.47 1.15 -8.02
N THR A 216 31.37 2.26 -7.29
CA THR A 216 32.27 2.61 -6.16
C THR A 216 31.70 2.23 -4.79
N THR A 217 30.40 1.92 -4.74
CA THR A 217 29.71 1.47 -3.53
C THR A 217 28.71 0.37 -3.89
N ILE A 218 28.33 -0.42 -2.90
CA ILE A 218 27.25 -1.40 -3.02
C ILE A 218 26.32 -1.30 -1.82
N THR A 219 25.01 -1.38 -2.07
CA THR A 219 23.98 -1.33 -1.03
C THR A 219 23.25 -2.67 -0.96
N PHE A 220 23.09 -3.20 0.24
CA PHE A 220 22.33 -4.41 0.50
C PHE A 220 21.04 -4.10 1.26
N ASN A 221 19.94 -4.73 0.85
CA ASN A 221 18.70 -4.76 1.61
C ASN A 221 18.73 -5.92 2.61
N LEU A 222 18.57 -5.61 3.89
CA LEU A 222 18.70 -6.55 4.99
C LEU A 222 17.36 -6.92 5.67
N ASN A 223 16.22 -6.56 5.07
CA ASN A 223 14.90 -6.81 5.66
C ASN A 223 14.59 -8.29 5.85
N ALA A 224 15.13 -9.17 5.01
CA ALA A 224 14.97 -10.61 5.14
C ALA A 224 15.72 -11.22 6.33
N PHE A 225 16.70 -10.51 6.91
CA PHE A 225 17.53 -11.00 8.00
C PHE A 225 17.03 -10.49 9.35
N GLY A 226 16.27 -11.33 10.06
CA GLY A 226 15.68 -10.99 11.35
C GLY A 226 16.71 -10.76 12.47
N SER A 227 17.93 -11.27 12.33
CA SER A 227 19.02 -11.09 13.30
C SER A 227 19.75 -9.75 13.20
N VAL A 228 19.53 -9.00 12.12
CA VAL A 228 20.19 -7.70 11.89
C VAL A 228 19.29 -6.57 12.35
N SER A 229 19.82 -5.67 13.17
CA SER A 229 19.15 -4.48 13.68
C SER A 229 19.73 -3.20 13.08
N VAL A 230 18.93 -2.12 13.08
CA VAL A 230 19.42 -0.78 12.74
C VAL A 230 20.47 -0.38 13.78
N GLY A 231 21.60 0.18 13.32
CA GLY A 231 22.74 0.50 14.16
C GLY A 231 23.78 -0.61 14.29
N ASP A 232 23.49 -1.83 13.80
CA ASP A 232 24.50 -2.89 13.74
C ASP A 232 25.65 -2.48 12.81
N ASN A 233 26.88 -2.76 13.21
CA ASN A 233 28.05 -2.59 12.34
C ASN A 233 28.35 -3.92 11.66
N LEU A 234 28.36 -3.91 10.35
CA LEU A 234 28.65 -5.07 9.52
C LEU A 234 29.98 -4.89 8.82
N LEU A 235 30.64 -6.01 8.56
CA LEU A 235 31.86 -6.11 7.76
C LEU A 235 31.52 -6.87 6.48
N MET A 236 31.86 -6.30 5.34
CA MET A 236 31.90 -7.01 4.08
C MET A 236 33.34 -7.45 3.82
N ILE A 237 33.52 -8.72 3.43
CA ILE A 237 34.78 -9.24 2.92
C ILE A 237 34.51 -9.68 1.49
N ALA A 238 35.30 -9.19 0.54
CA ALA A 238 35.19 -9.51 -0.87
C ALA A 238 36.50 -10.12 -1.39
N THR A 239 36.39 -11.13 -2.26
CA THR A 239 37.53 -11.81 -2.86
C THR A 239 37.26 -12.30 -4.27
N ASP A 240 38.26 -12.18 -5.15
CA ASP A 240 38.28 -12.77 -6.50
C ASP A 240 38.89 -14.19 -6.52
N LYS A 241 39.26 -14.72 -5.36
CA LYS A 241 39.88 -16.05 -5.20
C LYS A 241 38.96 -17.15 -5.74
N GLN A 242 39.41 -17.83 -6.79
CA GLN A 242 38.68 -18.98 -7.37
C GLN A 242 39.19 -20.35 -6.88
N ALA A 243 40.40 -20.42 -6.31
CA ALA A 243 41.01 -21.64 -5.77
C ALA A 243 41.90 -21.34 -4.56
N ALA A 244 42.10 -22.32 -3.67
CA ALA A 244 42.81 -22.13 -2.39
C ALA A 244 44.27 -21.61 -2.51
N ASP A 245 44.91 -21.85 -3.65
CA ASP A 245 46.36 -21.68 -3.83
C ASP A 245 46.76 -20.45 -4.66
N ASP A 246 45.81 -19.56 -4.99
CA ASP A 246 46.16 -18.28 -5.60
C ASP A 246 46.85 -17.38 -4.56
N ASN A 247 48.02 -16.86 -4.93
CA ASN A 247 48.79 -15.89 -4.12
C ASN A 247 48.59 -14.45 -4.62
N THR A 248 47.68 -14.24 -5.56
CA THR A 248 47.38 -12.94 -6.19
C THR A 248 46.00 -12.39 -5.83
N ASP A 249 45.30 -13.02 -4.88
CA ASP A 249 43.93 -12.65 -4.55
C ASP A 249 43.84 -11.23 -3.98
N VAL A 250 42.84 -10.50 -4.46
CA VAL A 250 42.42 -9.25 -3.87
C VAL A 250 41.44 -9.56 -2.75
N ILE A 251 41.83 -9.33 -1.51
CA ILE A 251 40.92 -9.36 -0.35
C ILE A 251 40.61 -7.92 0.02
N ALA A 252 39.38 -7.49 -0.22
CA ALA A 252 38.88 -6.18 0.16
C ALA A 252 37.95 -6.32 1.37
N TRP A 253 38.03 -5.38 2.31
CA TRP A 253 37.06 -5.29 3.40
C TRP A 253 36.63 -3.85 3.63
N ASP A 254 35.36 -3.69 3.99
CA ASP A 254 34.82 -2.42 4.48
C ASP A 254 33.83 -2.71 5.60
N ALA A 255 33.72 -1.77 6.54
CA ALA A 255 32.78 -1.86 7.65
C ALA A 255 31.82 -0.68 7.61
N SER A 256 30.53 -0.98 7.71
CA SER A 256 29.48 0.03 7.59
C SER A 256 28.32 -0.27 8.55
N THR A 257 27.60 0.78 8.91
CA THR A 257 26.49 0.71 9.86
C THR A 257 25.18 0.48 9.11
N VAL A 258 24.35 -0.42 9.63
CA VAL A 258 22.98 -0.62 9.13
C VAL A 258 22.16 0.62 9.45
N VAL A 259 21.57 1.20 8.42
CA VAL A 259 20.67 2.34 8.53
C VAL A 259 19.26 1.96 8.14
N GLU A 260 18.32 2.74 8.64
CA GLU A 260 16.92 2.68 8.24
C GLU A 260 16.67 3.80 7.23
N VAL A 261 16.17 3.44 6.05
CA VAL A 261 15.93 4.36 4.92
C VAL A 261 14.48 4.27 4.47
#